data_AF-A0A2N2N4N8-F1
#
_entry.id   AF-A0A2N2N4N8-F1
#
_cell.length_a   1.000
_cell.length_b   1.000
_cell.length_c   1.000
_cell.angle_alpha   90.00
_cell.angle_beta   90.00
_cell.angle_gamma   90.00
#
_symmetry.space_group_name_H-M   'P 1'
#
loop_
_entity.id
_entity.type
_entity.pdbx_description
1 polymer ?
#
loop_
_entity_poly.entity_id
_entity_poly.type
_entity_poly.pdbx_seq_one_letter_code
_entity_poly.pdbx_strand_id
1 'polypeptide(L)'
;MKKFALLVIIGLFLMGCSLPFTISWNNAPTQEIETPVQINPTETTGVIATEPLATVAAPTAEPLIGTELNLGGVYMVLPPCMAMNATGILVPAAPYDENNGPMEYYPENRKISLQGYPISGSFFDPATTNHGGITVYPIAPFAAMNEAVATEITEMQTLLAAQPAAPDSIPLLPNLYAAQVFSSNEKYLSFQNGQGIRFLTQYAQYYAPVNNHELFYTFQGMTVDGKYWVSAFLPVNAAYLQENYDSVNVPAGGIPAPAMDDPNYGNAMDVYYVSMLEKLNATPDNAFTPGLDCLDEYIQSLNISD
;
A
#
# COMPACT_ATOMS: atom_id res chain seq x y z
N MET A 1 -35.70 -32.49 -35.44
CA MET A 1 -36.39 -31.19 -35.53
C MET A 1 -36.64 -30.74 -34.09
N LYS A 2 -35.95 -29.82 -33.43
CA LYS A 2 -35.23 -28.59 -33.83
C LYS A 2 -33.98 -28.49 -32.95
N LYS A 3 -32.79 -28.60 -33.56
CA LYS A 3 -31.55 -28.00 -33.04
C LYS A 3 -31.49 -26.56 -33.62
N PHE A 4 -30.68 -25.69 -33.04
CA PHE A 4 -30.28 -24.38 -33.58
C PHE A 4 -31.29 -23.23 -33.52
N ALA A 5 -31.60 -22.72 -32.33
CA ALA A 5 -32.07 -21.34 -32.16
C ALA A 5 -32.06 -20.89 -30.68
N LEU A 6 -30.91 -20.91 -30.00
CA LEU A 6 -30.66 -20.03 -28.84
C LEU A 6 -29.16 -19.96 -28.50
N LEU A 7 -28.36 -19.81 -29.53
CA LEU A 7 -26.97 -19.38 -29.50
C LEU A 7 -26.94 -18.23 -30.51
N VAL A 8 -26.36 -17.10 -30.11
CA VAL A 8 -26.39 -15.79 -30.79
C VAL A 8 -27.60 -14.92 -30.42
N ILE A 9 -27.61 -14.37 -29.20
CA ILE A 9 -28.01 -12.98 -28.90
C ILE A 9 -27.20 -12.52 -27.66
N ILE A 10 -26.05 -11.87 -27.93
CA ILE A 10 -25.44 -10.74 -27.19
C ILE A 10 -24.82 -11.05 -25.81
N GLY A 11 -23.51 -11.19 -25.61
CA GLY A 11 -22.39 -10.98 -26.53
C GLY A 11 -22.15 -9.53 -26.93
N LEU A 12 -22.21 -8.56 -26.01
CA LEU A 12 -21.59 -7.23 -26.12
C LEU A 12 -21.84 -6.42 -24.82
N PHE A 13 -20.91 -6.42 -23.87
CA PHE A 13 -20.77 -5.34 -22.86
C PHE A 13 -19.32 -5.25 -22.35
N LEU A 14 -18.36 -5.45 -23.26
CA LEU A 14 -16.99 -4.96 -23.12
C LEU A 14 -16.85 -3.75 -24.05
N MET A 15 -17.22 -2.58 -23.55
CA MET A 15 -16.83 -1.30 -24.14
C MET A 15 -16.38 -0.41 -23.00
N GLY A 16 -15.06 -0.22 -22.90
CA GLY A 16 -14.46 0.80 -22.07
C GLY A 16 -14.97 2.17 -22.51
N CYS A 17 -15.52 2.92 -21.57
CA CYS A 17 -15.71 4.34 -21.74
C CYS A 17 -14.33 5.00 -21.66
N SER A 18 -13.75 5.27 -22.84
CA SER A 18 -12.75 6.33 -22.99
C SER A 18 -13.49 7.66 -22.90
N LEU A 19 -13.47 8.29 -21.73
CA LEU A 19 -13.97 9.65 -21.58
C LEU A 19 -12.83 10.64 -21.88
N PRO A 20 -13.01 11.57 -22.85
CA PRO A 20 -12.04 12.60 -23.15
C PRO A 20 -12.33 13.83 -22.29
N PHE A 21 -11.63 13.98 -21.17
CA PHE A 21 -11.52 15.29 -20.53
C PHE A 21 -10.13 15.51 -19.95
N THR A 22 -9.48 16.55 -20.43
CA THR A 22 -8.24 17.10 -19.90
C THR A 22 -8.58 18.07 -18.77
N ILE A 23 -8.17 17.75 -17.54
CA ILE A 23 -8.23 18.69 -16.41
C ILE A 23 -7.06 19.67 -16.56
N SER A 24 -7.39 20.93 -16.86
CA SER A 24 -6.41 22.02 -16.90
C SER A 24 -6.30 22.64 -15.51
N TRP A 25 -5.16 22.42 -14.85
CA TRP A 25 -4.81 23.10 -13.61
C TRP A 25 -4.20 24.47 -13.94
N ASN A 26 -4.81 25.55 -13.42
CA ASN A 26 -4.27 26.90 -13.52
C ASN A 26 -2.99 27.00 -12.68
N ASN A 27 -1.83 27.00 -13.34
CA ASN A 27 -0.55 27.34 -12.71
C ASN A 27 -0.42 28.87 -12.60
N ALA A 28 -0.18 29.37 -11.39
CA ALA A 28 0.19 30.75 -11.16
C ALA A 28 1.60 31.05 -11.75
N PRO A 29 1.91 32.30 -12.15
CA PRO A 29 3.13 32.62 -12.87
C PRO A 29 4.37 32.49 -11.97
N THR A 30 5.36 31.73 -12.44
CA THR A 30 6.71 31.67 -11.87
C THR A 30 7.39 33.02 -12.00
N GLN A 31 7.84 33.60 -10.88
CA GLN A 31 8.74 34.77 -10.90
C GLN A 31 10.16 34.32 -11.26
N GLU A 32 10.77 35.02 -12.22
CA GLU A 32 12.17 34.90 -12.59
C GLU A 32 13.07 35.29 -11.41
N ILE A 33 14.00 34.41 -11.05
CA ILE A 33 15.09 34.73 -10.13
C ILE A 33 16.27 35.21 -10.99
N GLU A 34 16.58 36.50 -10.89
CA GLU A 34 17.75 37.11 -11.52
C GLU A 34 19.06 36.51 -10.99
N THR A 35 19.97 36.25 -11.92
CA THR A 35 21.32 35.70 -11.68
C THR A 35 22.20 36.74 -10.97
N PRO A 36 22.88 36.43 -9.86
CA PRO A 36 23.83 37.37 -9.29
C PRO A 36 25.16 37.35 -10.08
N VAL A 37 25.64 38.58 -10.29
CA VAL A 37 26.84 38.97 -11.02
C VAL A 37 28.12 38.39 -10.42
N GLN A 38 29.00 37.86 -11.28
CA GLN A 38 30.38 37.50 -10.93
C GLN A 38 31.20 38.74 -10.54
N ILE A 39 31.87 38.67 -9.39
CA ILE A 39 33.01 39.51 -9.07
C ILE A 39 34.16 38.63 -8.55
N ASN A 40 35.32 38.78 -9.16
CA ASN A 40 36.61 38.27 -8.68
C ASN A 40 37.71 39.17 -9.26
N PRO A 41 38.92 39.25 -8.70
CA PRO A 41 39.35 39.17 -7.29
C PRO A 41 40.15 40.44 -6.87
N THR A 42 40.33 40.65 -5.57
CA THR A 42 41.50 41.40 -5.06
C THR A 42 42.16 40.59 -3.95
N GLU A 43 43.43 40.24 -4.17
CA GLU A 43 44.32 39.66 -3.18
C GLU A 43 44.44 40.55 -1.95
N THR A 44 44.27 39.98 -0.77
CA THR A 44 44.88 40.51 0.46
C THR A 44 45.36 39.33 1.29
N THR A 45 46.68 39.22 1.37
CA THR A 45 47.43 38.30 2.21
C THR A 45 47.05 38.50 3.67
N GLY A 46 46.46 37.47 4.29
CA GLY A 46 46.19 37.40 5.73
C GLY A 46 46.23 35.95 6.16
N VAL A 47 47.26 35.58 6.93
CA VAL A 47 47.44 34.25 7.49
C VAL A 47 46.36 34.03 8.55
N ILE A 48 45.41 33.12 8.30
CA ILE A 48 44.46 32.63 9.30
C ILE A 48 44.82 31.17 9.57
N ALA A 49 45.07 30.85 10.84
CA ALA A 49 45.34 29.51 11.32
C ALA A 49 44.11 28.61 11.09
N THR A 50 44.32 27.47 10.44
CA THR A 50 43.29 26.46 10.21
C THR A 50 43.02 25.69 11.50
N GLU A 51 41.92 25.98 12.20
CA GLU A 51 41.36 25.01 13.15
C GLU A 51 40.72 23.85 12.38
N PRO A 52 40.86 22.59 12.82
CA PRO A 52 40.21 21.45 12.18
C PRO A 52 38.69 21.60 12.31
N LEU A 53 37.99 21.53 11.18
CA LEU A 53 36.54 21.48 11.15
C LEU A 53 36.07 20.28 11.98
N ALA A 54 35.34 20.52 13.06
CA ALA A 54 34.70 19.45 13.83
C ALA A 54 33.70 18.72 12.92
N THR A 55 33.93 17.43 12.69
CA THR A 55 33.00 16.55 11.99
C THR A 55 31.70 16.50 12.80
N VAL A 56 30.64 17.11 12.29
CA VAL A 56 29.29 16.93 12.85
C VAL A 56 28.92 15.47 12.62
N ALA A 57 28.83 14.69 13.70
CA ALA A 57 28.34 13.32 13.64
C ALA A 57 26.93 13.33 13.05
N ALA A 58 26.68 12.46 12.06
CA ALA A 58 25.35 12.26 11.51
C ALA A 58 24.37 11.92 12.64
N PRO A 59 23.12 12.39 12.60
CA PRO A 59 22.13 12.05 13.62
C PRO A 59 22.00 10.53 13.68
N THR A 60 22.33 9.94 14.82
CA THR A 60 22.05 8.54 15.13
C THR A 60 20.54 8.35 15.07
N ALA A 61 20.06 7.49 14.17
CA ALA A 61 18.66 7.13 14.10
C ALA A 61 18.19 6.62 15.47
N GLU A 62 17.02 7.06 15.91
CA GLU A 62 16.44 6.57 17.16
C GLU A 62 16.26 5.04 17.08
N PRO A 63 16.58 4.29 18.15
CA PRO A 63 16.47 2.84 18.13
C PRO A 63 14.98 2.44 18.03
N LEU A 64 14.68 1.56 17.08
CA LEU A 64 13.35 0.95 16.95
C LEU A 64 13.01 0.15 18.22
N ILE A 65 11.79 0.31 18.73
CA ILE A 65 11.34 -0.33 19.95
C ILE A 65 10.60 -1.62 19.62
N GLY A 66 11.12 -2.77 20.04
CA GLY A 66 10.42 -4.04 19.84
C GLY A 66 11.29 -5.27 20.06
N THR A 67 10.77 -6.42 19.64
CA THR A 67 11.50 -7.70 19.68
C THR A 67 12.17 -7.93 18.32
N GLU A 68 13.49 -8.05 18.31
CA GLU A 68 14.23 -8.41 17.10
C GLU A 68 14.00 -9.88 16.74
N LEU A 69 13.67 -10.14 15.48
CA LEU A 69 13.43 -11.49 14.96
C LEU A 69 14.09 -11.65 13.59
N ASN A 70 14.60 -12.85 13.30
CA ASN A 70 14.97 -13.27 11.96
C ASN A 70 14.25 -14.58 11.64
N LEU A 71 13.34 -14.53 10.69
CA LEU A 71 12.47 -15.64 10.31
C LEU A 71 12.72 -16.00 8.85
N GLY A 72 13.75 -16.83 8.62
CA GLY A 72 14.09 -17.33 7.28
C GLY A 72 14.64 -16.27 6.34
N GLY A 73 15.48 -15.35 6.84
CA GLY A 73 16.02 -14.25 6.04
C GLY A 73 15.10 -13.02 5.96
N VAL A 74 14.02 -13.00 6.74
CA VAL A 74 13.24 -11.79 7.01
C VAL A 74 13.61 -11.33 8.41
N TYR A 75 14.47 -10.32 8.50
CA TYR A 75 14.78 -9.64 9.75
C TYR A 75 13.78 -8.49 9.99
N MET A 76 13.37 -8.33 11.24
CA MET A 76 12.41 -7.29 11.66
C MET A 76 12.59 -6.94 13.14
N VAL A 77 12.12 -5.75 13.52
CA VAL A 77 11.86 -5.37 14.91
C VAL A 77 10.34 -5.35 15.09
N LEU A 78 9.80 -6.29 15.86
CA LEU A 78 8.35 -6.42 16.08
C LEU A 78 7.88 -5.46 17.19
N PRO A 79 7.08 -4.42 16.88
CA PRO A 79 6.60 -3.49 17.89
C PRO A 79 5.51 -4.13 18.77
N PRO A 80 5.49 -3.86 20.09
CA PRO A 80 4.48 -4.41 20.99
C PRO A 80 3.06 -3.91 20.71
N CYS A 81 2.91 -2.78 20.01
CA CYS A 81 1.63 -2.25 19.55
C CYS A 81 1.04 -3.02 18.36
N MET A 82 1.85 -3.82 17.65
CA MET A 82 1.44 -4.52 16.43
C MET A 82 1.02 -5.97 16.71
N ALA A 83 1.82 -6.74 17.44
CA ALA A 83 1.54 -8.14 17.74
C ALA A 83 2.36 -8.61 18.95
N MET A 84 1.94 -9.71 19.58
CA MET A 84 2.67 -10.31 20.69
C MET A 84 3.87 -11.14 20.23
N ASN A 85 3.77 -11.76 19.04
CA ASN A 85 4.83 -12.59 18.48
C ASN A 85 4.68 -12.69 16.95
N ALA A 86 5.71 -13.17 16.27
CA ALA A 86 5.65 -13.52 14.85
C ALA A 86 6.24 -14.91 14.59
N THR A 87 5.72 -15.59 13.57
CA THR A 87 6.24 -16.89 13.10
C THR A 87 6.43 -16.87 11.60
N GLY A 88 7.47 -17.53 11.10
CA GLY A 88 7.78 -17.60 9.67
C GLY A 88 7.68 -19.02 9.13
N ILE A 89 7.14 -19.17 7.92
CA ILE A 89 7.15 -20.42 7.17
C ILE A 89 7.61 -20.19 5.72
N LEU A 90 8.17 -21.23 5.12
CA LEU A 90 8.29 -21.31 3.66
C LEU A 90 7.00 -21.89 3.10
N VAL A 91 6.37 -21.15 2.20
CA VAL A 91 5.17 -21.58 1.49
C VAL A 91 5.62 -22.18 0.16
N PRO A 92 5.33 -23.47 -0.13
CA PRO A 92 5.66 -24.08 -1.41
C PRO A 92 5.03 -23.33 -2.59
N ALA A 93 5.69 -23.38 -3.74
CA ALA A 93 5.16 -22.77 -4.96
C ALA A 93 3.79 -23.35 -5.34
N ALA A 94 2.86 -22.48 -5.70
CA ALA A 94 1.62 -22.83 -6.37
C ALA A 94 1.77 -22.47 -7.86
N PRO A 95 1.75 -23.46 -8.77
CA PRO A 95 1.96 -23.21 -10.20
C PRO A 95 0.83 -22.36 -10.78
N TYR A 96 1.15 -21.59 -11.81
CA TYR A 96 0.15 -20.84 -12.57
C TYR A 96 -0.79 -21.80 -13.32
N ASP A 97 -2.10 -21.57 -13.14
CA ASP A 97 -3.19 -22.17 -13.91
C ASP A 97 -4.13 -21.03 -14.32
N GLU A 98 -4.47 -20.94 -15.60
CA GLU A 98 -5.35 -19.89 -16.14
C GLU A 98 -6.79 -19.96 -15.60
N ASN A 99 -7.20 -21.10 -15.04
CA ASN A 99 -8.52 -21.30 -14.45
C ASN A 99 -8.55 -20.95 -12.96
N ASN A 100 -7.38 -20.89 -12.32
CA ASN A 100 -7.24 -20.35 -10.97
C ASN A 100 -7.21 -18.83 -11.08
N GLY A 101 -7.65 -18.15 -10.02
CA GLY A 101 -7.55 -16.70 -10.03
C GLY A 101 -6.29 -16.16 -9.36
N PRO A 102 -6.22 -14.82 -9.24
CA PRO A 102 -4.96 -14.11 -9.08
C PRO A 102 -4.20 -14.34 -7.76
N MET A 103 -4.83 -14.93 -6.74
CA MET A 103 -4.19 -15.23 -5.47
C MET A 103 -3.77 -16.71 -5.31
N GLU A 104 -4.15 -17.55 -6.26
CA GLU A 104 -3.99 -19.01 -6.18
C GLU A 104 -2.71 -19.54 -6.87
N TYR A 105 -1.86 -18.63 -7.37
CA TYR A 105 -0.54 -18.96 -7.89
C TYR A 105 0.52 -18.00 -7.35
N TYR A 106 1.70 -18.53 -7.06
CA TYR A 106 2.84 -17.79 -6.53
C TYR A 106 4.08 -18.69 -6.52
N PRO A 107 5.30 -18.13 -6.63
CA PRO A 107 6.51 -18.91 -6.40
C PRO A 107 6.60 -19.33 -4.93
N GLU A 108 7.54 -20.22 -4.64
CA GLU A 108 7.92 -20.47 -3.25
C GLU A 108 8.27 -19.12 -2.59
N ASN A 109 7.70 -18.87 -1.43
CA ASN A 109 7.78 -17.57 -0.77
C ASN A 109 7.87 -17.73 0.74
N ARG A 110 8.19 -16.63 1.42
CA ARG A 110 8.25 -16.59 2.88
C ARG A 110 7.02 -15.88 3.41
N LYS A 111 6.32 -16.53 4.34
CA LYS A 111 5.15 -15.98 5.02
C LYS A 111 5.48 -15.72 6.47
N ILE A 112 5.19 -14.51 6.95
CA ILE A 112 5.24 -14.12 8.35
C ILE A 112 3.82 -13.92 8.85
N SER A 113 3.46 -14.69 9.87
CA SER A 113 2.18 -14.59 10.60
C SER A 113 2.39 -13.86 11.92
N LEU A 114 1.44 -13.00 12.28
CA LEU A 114 1.50 -12.11 13.45
C LEU A 114 0.51 -12.56 14.52
N GLN A 115 1.03 -13.11 15.62
CA GLN A 115 0.20 -13.68 16.68
C GLN A 115 -0.16 -12.64 17.73
N GLY A 116 -1.42 -12.59 18.12
CA GLY A 116 -1.91 -11.56 19.04
C GLY A 116 -2.05 -10.18 18.39
N TYR A 117 -2.27 -10.14 17.07
CA TYR A 117 -2.62 -8.91 16.38
C TYR A 117 -3.92 -8.31 16.99
N PRO A 118 -4.02 -6.98 17.23
CA PRO A 118 -5.15 -6.38 17.95
C PRO A 118 -6.52 -6.53 17.27
N ILE A 119 -6.55 -6.79 15.97
CA ILE A 119 -7.78 -7.01 15.20
C ILE A 119 -7.90 -8.48 14.81
N SER A 120 -9.10 -9.03 14.97
CA SER A 120 -9.47 -10.37 14.55
C SER A 120 -10.83 -10.35 13.86
N GLY A 121 -11.13 -11.36 13.05
CA GLY A 121 -12.43 -11.47 12.36
C GLY A 121 -12.60 -10.49 11.19
N SER A 122 -11.54 -9.82 10.75
CA SER A 122 -11.47 -9.03 9.52
C SER A 122 -11.25 -9.91 8.29
N PHE A 123 -11.42 -9.34 7.09
CA PHE A 123 -11.25 -10.06 5.83
C PHE A 123 -9.84 -10.70 5.68
N PHE A 124 -8.79 -9.93 6.00
CA PHE A 124 -7.44 -10.47 6.16
C PHE A 124 -7.19 -10.74 7.63
N ASP A 125 -6.70 -11.94 7.98
CA ASP A 125 -6.23 -12.26 9.33
C ASP A 125 -4.71 -12.45 9.27
N PRO A 126 -3.92 -11.58 9.93
CA PRO A 126 -2.47 -11.66 9.96
C PRO A 126 -1.91 -12.93 10.61
N ALA A 127 -2.69 -13.61 11.43
CA ALA A 127 -2.29 -14.84 12.13
C ALA A 127 -2.64 -16.10 11.34
N THR A 128 -3.71 -16.09 10.56
CA THR A 128 -4.33 -17.34 10.05
C THR A 128 -4.63 -17.39 8.56
N THR A 129 -4.85 -16.24 7.89
CA THR A 129 -5.15 -16.27 6.45
C THR A 129 -3.88 -16.39 5.61
N ASN A 130 -3.99 -17.04 4.44
CA ASN A 130 -2.87 -17.19 3.51
C ASN A 130 -2.29 -15.84 3.06
N HIS A 131 -3.12 -14.79 3.01
CA HIS A 131 -2.74 -13.50 2.43
C HIS A 131 -2.59 -12.37 3.46
N GLY A 132 -3.20 -12.46 4.65
CA GLY A 132 -2.96 -11.53 5.76
C GLY A 132 -1.57 -11.68 6.38
N GLY A 133 -1.00 -10.60 6.93
CA GLY A 133 0.37 -10.59 7.46
C GLY A 133 1.37 -10.14 6.40
N ILE A 134 2.60 -10.66 6.46
CA ILE A 134 3.68 -10.28 5.52
C ILE A 134 4.04 -11.48 4.65
N THR A 135 4.19 -11.22 3.35
CA THR A 135 4.66 -12.22 2.39
C THR A 135 5.78 -11.63 1.55
N VAL A 136 6.89 -12.38 1.45
CA VAL A 136 8.07 -11.99 0.69
C VAL A 136 8.21 -12.92 -0.51
N TYR A 137 7.99 -12.38 -1.70
CA TYR A 137 8.04 -13.12 -2.95
C TYR A 137 9.36 -12.88 -3.68
N PRO A 138 10.03 -13.92 -4.19
CA PRO A 138 11.13 -13.74 -5.13
C PRO A 138 10.59 -13.19 -6.47
N ILE A 139 11.08 -12.02 -6.88
CA ILE A 139 10.57 -11.26 -8.04
C ILE A 139 10.75 -12.02 -9.34
N ALA A 140 11.96 -12.51 -9.62
CA ALA A 140 12.27 -13.15 -10.89
C ALA A 140 11.37 -14.37 -11.21
N PRO A 141 11.19 -15.35 -10.32
CA PRO A 141 10.26 -16.45 -10.58
C PRO A 141 8.79 -16.01 -10.55
N PHE A 142 8.40 -14.98 -9.79
CA PHE A 142 7.00 -14.51 -9.81
C PHE A 142 6.66 -13.85 -11.15
N ALA A 143 7.52 -12.96 -11.66
CA ALA A 143 7.37 -12.32 -12.96
C ALA A 143 7.30 -13.34 -14.11
N ALA A 144 8.01 -14.46 -13.98
CA ALA A 144 8.02 -15.53 -14.98
C ALA A 144 6.72 -16.35 -15.03
N MET A 145 5.84 -16.23 -14.03
CA MET A 145 4.58 -16.99 -13.98
C MET A 145 3.48 -16.39 -14.86
N ASN A 146 3.37 -15.06 -14.91
CA ASN A 146 2.28 -14.37 -15.59
C ASN A 146 2.69 -12.94 -15.98
N GLU A 147 2.30 -12.49 -17.18
CA GLU A 147 2.65 -11.17 -17.73
C GLU A 147 2.09 -10.00 -16.90
N ALA A 148 0.91 -10.16 -16.27
CA ALA A 148 0.36 -9.15 -15.37
C ALA A 148 1.28 -8.93 -14.16
N VAL A 149 1.86 -9.99 -13.59
CA VAL A 149 2.82 -9.86 -12.48
C VAL A 149 4.07 -9.11 -12.90
N ALA A 150 4.60 -9.39 -14.10
CA ALA A 150 5.75 -8.65 -14.64
C ALA A 150 5.42 -7.17 -14.88
N THR A 151 4.18 -6.86 -15.25
CA THR A 151 3.68 -5.49 -15.43
C THR A 151 3.62 -4.77 -14.08
N GLU A 152 3.02 -5.36 -13.05
CA GLU A 152 2.94 -4.80 -11.68
C GLU A 152 4.35 -4.48 -11.12
N ILE A 153 5.32 -5.36 -11.37
CA ILE A 153 6.72 -5.15 -10.97
C ILE A 153 7.34 -3.94 -11.67
N THR A 154 7.12 -3.81 -12.98
CA THR A 154 7.66 -2.69 -13.78
C THR A 154 7.00 -1.37 -13.41
N GLU A 155 5.69 -1.38 -13.18
CA GLU A 155 4.94 -0.23 -12.73
C GLU A 155 5.37 0.20 -11.32
N MET A 156 5.65 -0.74 -10.42
CA MET A 156 6.14 -0.42 -9.07
C MET A 156 7.53 0.21 -9.13
N GLN A 157 8.43 -0.29 -9.98
CA GLN A 157 9.74 0.34 -10.19
C GLN A 157 9.60 1.79 -10.68
N THR A 158 8.67 2.02 -11.61
CA THR A 158 8.38 3.37 -12.15
C THR A 158 7.81 4.29 -11.06
N LEU A 159 6.84 3.78 -10.29
CA LEU A 159 6.21 4.49 -9.19
C LEU A 159 7.24 4.88 -8.12
N LEU A 160 8.09 3.95 -7.70
CA LEU A 160 9.10 4.16 -6.66
C LEU A 160 10.25 5.08 -7.10
N ALA A 161 10.51 5.16 -8.40
CA ALA A 161 11.46 6.13 -8.96
C ALA A 161 10.87 7.55 -9.02
N ALA A 162 9.58 7.68 -9.33
CA ALA A 162 8.93 8.98 -9.50
C ALA A 162 8.39 9.58 -8.19
N GLN A 163 7.94 8.73 -7.26
CA GLN A 163 7.27 9.08 -6.00
C GLN A 163 6.28 10.27 -6.13
N PRO A 164 5.28 10.19 -7.04
CA PRO A 164 4.28 11.23 -7.15
C PRO A 164 3.53 11.42 -5.82
N ALA A 165 3.19 12.66 -5.49
CA ALA A 165 2.46 13.00 -4.27
C ALA A 165 1.03 12.42 -4.22
N ALA A 166 0.44 12.15 -5.39
CA ALA A 166 -0.87 11.50 -5.55
C ALA A 166 -0.77 10.52 -6.73
N PRO A 167 -0.38 9.24 -6.49
CA PRO A 167 -0.33 8.23 -7.53
C PRO A 167 -1.73 7.87 -8.06
N ASP A 168 -1.86 7.74 -9.38
CA ASP A 168 -3.13 7.33 -10.01
C ASP A 168 -3.45 5.84 -9.77
N SER A 169 -2.41 5.02 -9.58
CA SER A 169 -2.52 3.60 -9.29
C SER A 169 -1.30 3.14 -8.49
N ILE A 170 -1.52 2.18 -7.59
CA ILE A 170 -0.47 1.58 -6.76
C ILE A 170 -0.43 0.08 -7.03
N PRO A 171 0.66 -0.44 -7.64
CA PRO A 171 0.78 -1.86 -7.94
C PRO A 171 0.71 -2.72 -6.67
N LEU A 172 0.03 -3.86 -6.75
CA LEU A 172 -0.27 -4.70 -5.60
C LEU A 172 -0.14 -6.19 -5.95
N LEU A 173 0.70 -6.90 -5.18
CA LEU A 173 0.88 -8.34 -5.32
C LEU A 173 0.64 -9.08 -3.99
N PRO A 174 0.02 -10.27 -4.01
CA PRO A 174 -0.62 -10.87 -5.18
C PRO A 174 -1.86 -10.06 -5.58
N ASN A 175 -2.18 -10.05 -6.88
CA ASN A 175 -3.41 -9.42 -7.36
C ASN A 175 -4.64 -10.03 -6.66
N LEU A 176 -5.67 -9.22 -6.42
CA LEU A 176 -6.89 -9.64 -5.73
C LEU A 176 -8.03 -9.92 -6.72
N TYR A 177 -9.02 -10.72 -6.32
CA TYR A 177 -10.21 -11.07 -7.12
C TYR A 177 -11.26 -9.95 -7.23
N ALA A 178 -10.88 -8.73 -6.86
CA ALA A 178 -11.80 -7.61 -6.72
C ALA A 178 -11.10 -6.32 -7.17
N ALA A 179 -11.87 -5.27 -7.38
CA ALA A 179 -11.33 -3.96 -7.67
C ALA A 179 -10.97 -3.24 -6.37
N GLN A 180 -9.90 -2.45 -6.41
CA GLN A 180 -9.63 -1.47 -5.37
C GLN A 180 -10.77 -0.45 -5.34
N VAL A 181 -11.34 -0.23 -4.16
CA VAL A 181 -12.42 0.76 -3.99
C VAL A 181 -11.85 2.16 -3.83
N PHE A 182 -10.76 2.30 -3.08
CA PHE A 182 -10.07 3.56 -2.84
C PHE A 182 -8.65 3.32 -2.37
N SER A 183 -7.82 4.36 -2.44
CA SER A 183 -6.58 4.49 -1.67
C SER A 183 -6.65 5.76 -0.81
N SER A 184 -6.10 5.68 0.39
CA SER A 184 -5.94 6.83 1.29
C SER A 184 -4.68 6.65 2.13
N ASN A 185 -4.22 7.71 2.79
CA ASN A 185 -3.06 7.67 3.66
C ASN A 185 -1.84 7.10 2.94
N GLU A 186 -1.64 7.52 1.69
CA GLU A 186 -0.53 7.08 0.86
C GLU A 186 0.79 7.66 1.39
N LYS A 187 1.79 6.80 1.57
CA LYS A 187 3.09 7.21 2.09
C LYS A 187 4.19 6.29 1.59
N TYR A 188 5.18 6.88 0.93
CA TYR A 188 6.40 6.15 0.58
C TYR A 188 7.23 5.89 1.84
N LEU A 189 7.70 4.65 1.98
CA LEU A 189 8.54 4.22 3.09
C LEU A 189 9.78 3.52 2.56
N SER A 190 10.91 3.76 3.20
CA SER A 190 12.12 2.96 3.04
C SER A 190 12.26 1.99 4.21
N PHE A 191 12.72 0.78 3.92
CA PHE A 191 13.18 -0.18 4.92
C PHE A 191 14.68 -0.43 4.74
N GLN A 192 15.29 -1.22 5.61
CA GLN A 192 16.75 -1.30 5.73
C GLN A 192 17.48 -1.62 4.42
N ASN A 193 16.84 -2.35 3.52
CA ASN A 193 17.39 -2.70 2.21
C ASN A 193 16.37 -2.61 1.06
N GLY A 194 15.43 -1.67 1.13
CA GLY A 194 14.45 -1.46 0.08
C GLY A 194 13.52 -0.28 0.31
N GLN A 195 12.52 -0.16 -0.55
CA GLN A 195 11.53 0.90 -0.47
C GLN A 195 10.19 0.43 -1.04
N GLY A 196 9.13 1.13 -0.68
CA GLY A 196 7.77 0.83 -1.11
C GLY A 196 6.83 1.98 -0.81
N ILE A 197 5.54 1.68 -0.90
CA ILE A 197 4.46 2.59 -0.57
C ILE A 197 3.46 1.85 0.31
N ARG A 198 2.99 2.52 1.37
CA ARG A 198 1.85 2.08 2.16
C ARG A 198 0.63 2.93 1.91
N PHE A 199 -0.55 2.34 2.07
CA PHE A 199 -1.83 3.01 1.97
C PHE A 199 -2.92 2.18 2.67
N LEU A 200 -4.03 2.84 2.99
CA LEU A 200 -5.25 2.18 3.43
C LEU A 200 -6.20 2.01 2.25
N THR A 201 -6.85 0.86 2.17
CA THR A 201 -7.74 0.50 1.07
C THR A 201 -8.77 -0.52 1.53
N GLN A 202 -9.76 -0.76 0.68
CA GLN A 202 -10.57 -1.97 0.68
C GLN A 202 -10.79 -2.44 -0.76
N TYR A 203 -11.21 -3.69 -0.92
CA TYR A 203 -11.44 -4.29 -2.23
C TYR A 203 -12.87 -4.84 -2.30
N ALA A 204 -13.56 -4.60 -3.42
CA ALA A 204 -14.94 -5.06 -3.62
C ALA A 204 -15.27 -5.28 -5.10
N GLN A 205 -16.38 -5.99 -5.33
CA GLN A 205 -16.96 -6.22 -6.67
C GLN A 205 -18.15 -5.31 -6.98
N TYR A 206 -18.42 -4.35 -6.09
CA TYR A 206 -19.51 -3.38 -6.17
C TYR A 206 -19.09 -2.09 -5.46
N TYR A 207 -19.94 -1.06 -5.52
CA TYR A 207 -19.79 0.15 -4.70
C TYR A 207 -20.01 -0.18 -3.22
N ALA A 208 -18.94 -0.61 -2.54
CA ALA A 208 -18.95 -1.01 -1.14
C ALA A 208 -18.70 0.18 -0.19
N PRO A 209 -19.52 0.37 0.85
CA PRO A 209 -19.24 1.33 1.92
C PRO A 209 -17.91 1.04 2.61
N VAL A 210 -17.21 2.07 3.08
CA VAL A 210 -15.96 1.91 3.84
C VAL A 210 -16.29 1.48 5.26
N ASN A 211 -15.66 0.42 5.75
CA ASN A 211 -15.94 -0.16 7.05
C ASN A 211 -14.72 -0.91 7.63
N ASN A 212 -14.77 -1.25 8.91
CA ASN A 212 -13.66 -1.86 9.64
C ASN A 212 -13.43 -3.36 9.36
N HIS A 213 -14.39 -4.07 8.77
CA HIS A 213 -14.23 -5.49 8.41
C HIS A 213 -13.36 -5.66 7.16
N GLU A 214 -13.53 -4.79 6.16
CA GLU A 214 -12.75 -4.80 4.92
C GLU A 214 -11.61 -3.77 4.84
N LEU A 215 -11.49 -2.82 5.77
CA LEU A 215 -10.39 -1.85 5.79
C LEU A 215 -9.07 -2.54 6.18
N PHE A 216 -8.03 -2.33 5.38
CA PHE A 216 -6.69 -2.76 5.71
C PHE A 216 -5.62 -1.76 5.29
N TYR A 217 -4.55 -1.74 6.07
CA TYR A 217 -3.25 -1.24 5.68
C TYR A 217 -2.56 -2.25 4.78
N THR A 218 -2.03 -1.76 3.66
CA THR A 218 -1.12 -2.54 2.85
C THR A 218 0.15 -1.77 2.58
N PHE A 219 1.26 -2.50 2.57
CA PHE A 219 2.54 -2.02 2.09
C PHE A 219 2.96 -2.91 0.92
N GLN A 220 3.37 -2.27 -0.17
CA GLN A 220 3.89 -2.92 -1.36
C GLN A 220 5.25 -2.30 -1.68
N GLY A 221 6.29 -3.11 -1.73
CA GLY A 221 7.66 -2.62 -1.91
C GLY A 221 8.62 -3.67 -2.44
N MET A 222 9.83 -3.23 -2.73
CA MET A 222 10.88 -4.05 -3.33
C MET A 222 12.22 -3.82 -2.64
N THR A 223 13.06 -4.85 -2.57
CA THR A 223 14.45 -4.70 -2.15
C THR A 223 15.25 -3.93 -3.20
N VAL A 224 16.30 -3.20 -2.77
CA VAL A 224 17.14 -2.38 -3.65
C VAL A 224 17.85 -3.23 -4.72
N ASP A 225 18.16 -4.48 -4.41
CA ASP A 225 18.75 -5.43 -5.36
C ASP A 225 17.74 -6.03 -6.35
N GLY A 226 16.46 -5.67 -6.24
CA GLY A 226 15.38 -6.13 -7.10
C GLY A 226 15.05 -7.62 -6.97
N LYS A 227 15.55 -8.31 -5.94
CA LYS A 227 15.31 -9.75 -5.76
C LYS A 227 13.96 -10.07 -5.14
N TYR A 228 13.48 -9.25 -4.22
CA TYR A 228 12.30 -9.56 -3.41
C TYR A 228 11.24 -8.47 -3.46
N TRP A 229 9.99 -8.91 -3.59
CA TRP A 229 8.80 -8.12 -3.35
C TRP A 229 8.33 -8.36 -1.93
N VAL A 230 8.04 -7.28 -1.20
CA VAL A 230 7.52 -7.31 0.17
C VAL A 230 6.09 -6.83 0.14
N SER A 231 5.17 -7.70 0.53
CA SER A 231 3.73 -7.43 0.56
C SER A 231 3.20 -7.60 1.97
N ALA A 232 2.49 -6.59 2.48
CA ALA A 232 1.80 -6.65 3.75
C ALA A 232 0.30 -6.42 3.58
N PHE A 233 -0.52 -7.21 4.25
CA PHE A 233 -1.97 -7.02 4.37
C PHE A 233 -2.36 -7.09 5.84
N LEU A 234 -2.62 -5.93 6.44
CA LEU A 234 -2.77 -5.77 7.88
C LEU A 234 -4.08 -5.02 8.16
N PRO A 235 -5.06 -5.63 8.84
CA PRO A 235 -6.29 -4.96 9.22
C PRO A 235 -6.02 -3.73 10.05
N VAL A 236 -6.81 -2.69 9.83
CA VAL A 236 -6.77 -1.46 10.61
C VAL A 236 -8.20 -0.98 10.81
N ASN A 237 -8.49 -0.49 12.02
CA ASN A 237 -9.77 0.11 12.36
C ASN A 237 -9.65 1.62 12.54
N ALA A 238 -10.68 2.34 12.13
CA ALA A 238 -10.95 3.71 12.55
C ALA A 238 -12.23 3.74 13.39
N ALA A 239 -12.19 4.43 14.53
CA ALA A 239 -13.27 4.40 15.53
C ALA A 239 -14.63 4.93 15.03
N TYR A 240 -14.63 5.71 13.95
CA TYR A 240 -15.82 6.30 13.34
C TYR A 240 -16.40 5.45 12.20
N LEU A 241 -15.71 4.40 11.76
CA LEU A 241 -16.20 3.52 10.69
C LEU A 241 -17.15 2.46 11.24
N GLN A 242 -18.17 2.17 10.44
CA GLN A 242 -19.08 1.05 10.65
C GLN A 242 -18.31 -0.27 10.71
N GLU A 243 -18.89 -1.28 11.36
CA GLU A 243 -18.24 -2.58 11.53
C GLU A 243 -18.11 -3.32 10.19
N ASN A 244 -19.18 -3.35 9.39
CA ASN A 244 -19.25 -4.06 8.10
C ASN A 244 -20.17 -3.31 7.12
N TYR A 245 -20.28 -3.81 5.89
CA TYR A 245 -21.01 -3.17 4.79
C TYR A 245 -22.52 -2.97 5.03
N ASP A 246 -23.16 -3.80 5.85
CA ASP A 246 -24.61 -3.78 6.13
C ASP A 246 -24.95 -3.23 7.53
N SER A 247 -23.95 -2.75 8.27
CA SER A 247 -24.13 -2.13 9.58
C SER A 247 -25.01 -0.89 9.49
N VAL A 248 -26.17 -0.89 10.15
CA VAL A 248 -27.05 0.29 10.25
C VAL A 248 -26.60 1.31 11.32
N ASN A 249 -25.73 0.88 12.23
CA ASN A 249 -25.23 1.72 13.31
C ASN A 249 -24.05 2.55 12.82
N VAL A 250 -24.21 3.88 12.74
CA VAL A 250 -23.12 4.81 12.41
C VAL A 250 -22.45 5.27 13.70
N PRO A 251 -21.17 4.96 13.95
CA PRO A 251 -20.47 5.41 15.14
C PRO A 251 -20.32 6.93 15.21
N ALA A 252 -19.94 7.43 16.38
CA ALA A 252 -19.76 8.86 16.59
C ALA A 252 -18.73 9.46 15.62
N GLY A 253 -19.13 10.50 14.89
CA GLY A 253 -18.28 11.16 13.90
C GLY A 253 -18.16 10.40 12.56
N GLY A 254 -18.85 9.27 12.40
CA GLY A 254 -18.94 8.52 11.15
C GLY A 254 -19.80 9.21 10.10
N ILE A 255 -19.69 8.74 8.86
CA ILE A 255 -20.49 9.20 7.73
C ILE A 255 -21.39 8.02 7.32
N PRO A 256 -22.73 8.20 7.30
CA PRO A 256 -23.63 7.12 6.89
C PRO A 256 -23.37 6.74 5.43
N ALA A 257 -23.27 5.44 5.18
CA ALA A 257 -23.27 4.92 3.83
C ALA A 257 -24.61 5.21 3.13
N PRO A 258 -24.61 5.55 1.83
CA PRO A 258 -25.81 5.57 1.00
C PRO A 258 -26.55 4.23 1.07
N ALA A 259 -27.88 4.27 1.09
CA ALA A 259 -28.69 3.06 1.07
C ALA A 259 -28.68 2.43 -0.33
N MET A 260 -28.55 1.10 -0.43
CA MET A 260 -28.49 0.39 -1.72
C MET A 260 -29.75 0.56 -2.57
N ASP A 261 -30.89 0.92 -1.98
CA ASP A 261 -32.15 1.19 -2.66
C ASP A 261 -32.30 2.66 -3.11
N ASP A 262 -31.28 3.51 -2.91
CA ASP A 262 -31.25 4.87 -3.44
C ASP A 262 -31.31 4.84 -4.98
N PRO A 263 -32.29 5.53 -5.62
CA PRO A 263 -32.39 5.58 -7.08
C PRO A 263 -31.16 6.21 -7.77
N ASN A 264 -30.30 6.92 -7.04
CA ASN A 264 -29.05 7.52 -7.49
C ASN A 264 -27.82 6.92 -6.77
N TYR A 265 -27.89 5.67 -6.33
CA TYR A 265 -26.87 5.01 -5.52
C TYR A 265 -25.43 5.25 -5.98
N GLY A 266 -25.14 5.13 -7.29
CA GLY A 266 -23.78 5.37 -7.83
C GLY A 266 -23.26 6.79 -7.53
N ASN A 267 -24.05 7.83 -7.85
CA ASN A 267 -23.66 9.21 -7.56
C ASN A 267 -23.57 9.49 -6.05
N ALA A 268 -24.46 8.88 -5.26
CA ALA A 268 -24.42 9.01 -3.80
C ALA A 268 -23.15 8.37 -3.21
N MET A 269 -22.73 7.22 -3.74
CA MET A 269 -21.50 6.53 -3.37
C MET A 269 -20.25 7.32 -3.76
N ASP A 270 -20.23 7.94 -4.95
CA ASP A 270 -19.11 8.80 -5.37
C ASP A 270 -18.92 9.98 -4.40
N VAL A 271 -20.01 10.66 -4.01
CA VAL A 271 -19.97 11.75 -3.02
C VAL A 271 -19.54 11.24 -1.65
N TYR A 272 -20.06 10.08 -1.24
CA TYR A 272 -19.68 9.43 0.02
C TYR A 272 -18.17 9.12 0.07
N TYR A 273 -17.60 8.56 -1.01
CA TYR A 273 -16.17 8.26 -1.06
C TYR A 273 -15.33 9.53 -0.94
N VAL A 274 -15.66 10.62 -1.63
CA VAL A 274 -14.91 11.88 -1.47
C VAL A 274 -14.86 12.32 -0.02
N SER A 275 -16.01 12.33 0.67
CA SER A 275 -16.08 12.76 2.08
C SER A 275 -15.37 11.77 3.02
N MET A 276 -15.46 10.47 2.73
CA MET A 276 -14.82 9.45 3.55
C MET A 276 -13.29 9.45 3.39
N LEU A 277 -12.77 9.62 2.17
CA LEU A 277 -11.34 9.71 1.91
C LEU A 277 -10.74 10.98 2.54
N GLU A 278 -11.43 12.12 2.45
CA GLU A 278 -11.01 13.34 3.15
C GLU A 278 -10.89 13.09 4.66
N LYS A 279 -11.87 12.39 5.24
CA LYS A 279 -11.86 12.04 6.66
C LYS A 279 -10.73 11.08 7.03
N LEU A 280 -10.51 10.03 6.22
CA LEU A 280 -9.41 9.08 6.41
C LEU A 280 -8.05 9.77 6.33
N ASN A 281 -7.83 10.62 5.32
CA ASN A 281 -6.58 11.35 5.13
C ASN A 281 -6.32 12.41 6.20
N ALA A 282 -7.37 12.95 6.82
CA ALA A 282 -7.25 13.89 7.93
C ALA A 282 -7.13 13.21 9.31
N THR A 283 -7.28 11.88 9.38
CA THR A 283 -7.18 11.12 10.63
C THR A 283 -5.70 10.96 11.01
N PRO A 284 -5.27 11.37 12.22
CA PRO A 284 -3.89 11.15 12.66
C PRO A 284 -3.50 9.67 12.65
N ASP A 285 -2.27 9.34 12.24
CA ASP A 285 -1.75 7.97 12.13
C ASP A 285 -2.01 7.15 13.42
N ASN A 286 -1.81 7.75 14.60
CA ASN A 286 -1.98 7.10 15.90
C ASN A 286 -3.44 6.97 16.38
N ALA A 287 -4.41 7.52 15.64
CA ALA A 287 -5.84 7.41 15.94
C ALA A 287 -6.47 6.16 15.30
N PHE A 288 -5.73 5.46 14.46
CA PHE A 288 -6.07 4.14 13.95
C PHE A 288 -5.71 3.05 14.96
N THR A 289 -6.33 1.87 14.83
CA THR A 289 -5.98 0.69 15.63
C THR A 289 -5.63 -0.48 14.71
N PRO A 290 -4.43 -1.06 14.78
CA PRO A 290 -3.21 -0.45 15.31
C PRO A 290 -2.92 0.92 14.65
N GLY A 291 -2.11 1.75 15.31
CA GLY A 291 -1.69 3.05 14.75
C GLY A 291 -0.85 2.84 13.49
N LEU A 292 -1.04 3.68 12.47
CA LEU A 292 -0.28 3.59 11.22
C LEU A 292 1.21 3.88 11.44
N ASP A 293 1.53 4.72 12.42
CA ASP A 293 2.89 4.99 12.87
C ASP A 293 3.58 3.73 13.41
N CYS A 294 2.89 2.95 14.24
CA CYS A 294 3.36 1.65 14.72
C CYS A 294 3.61 0.66 13.57
N LEU A 295 2.71 0.63 12.58
CA LEU A 295 2.87 -0.24 11.41
C LEU A 295 4.03 0.22 10.51
N ASP A 296 4.17 1.54 10.32
CA ASP A 296 5.26 2.14 9.56
C ASP A 296 6.63 1.82 10.20
N GLU A 297 6.76 1.89 11.53
CA GLU A 297 7.98 1.50 12.26
C GLU A 297 8.36 0.04 12.01
N TYR A 298 7.37 -0.87 12.03
CA TYR A 298 7.60 -2.27 11.70
C TYR A 298 8.11 -2.44 10.26
N ILE A 299 7.46 -1.79 9.28
CA ILE A 299 7.88 -1.87 7.87
C ILE A 299 9.31 -1.32 7.70
N GLN A 300 9.62 -0.17 8.30
CA GLN A 300 10.95 0.45 8.23
C GLN A 300 12.05 -0.43 8.85
N SER A 301 11.69 -1.31 9.79
CA SER A 301 12.62 -2.25 10.42
C SER A 301 13.06 -3.40 9.51
N LEU A 302 12.30 -3.67 8.43
CA LEU A 302 12.50 -4.87 7.62
C LEU A 302 13.88 -4.89 6.96
N ASN A 303 14.52 -6.05 6.98
CA ASN A 303 15.68 -6.35 6.16
C ASN A 303 15.52 -7.75 5.56
N ILE A 304 15.56 -7.83 4.23
CA ILE A 304 15.28 -9.06 3.49
C ILE A 304 16.57 -9.63 2.90
N SER A 305 17.01 -10.79 3.36
CA SER A 305 18.17 -11.52 2.84
C SER A 305 17.76 -12.78 2.09
N ASP A 306 18.75 -13.45 1.49
CA ASP A 306 18.62 -14.84 1.06
C ASP A 306 18.43 -15.78 2.29
#